data_AF-A0A6C0EJE9-F1
#
_entry.id   AF-A0A6C0EJE9-F1
#
_cell.length_a   1.000
_cell.length_b   1.000
_cell.length_c   1.000
_cell.angle_alpha   90.00
_cell.angle_beta   90.00
_cell.angle_gamma   90.00
#
_symmetry.space_group_name_H-M   'P 1'
#
loop_
_entity.id
_entity.type
_entity.pdbx_description
1 polymer ?
#
loop_
_entity_poly.entity_id
_entity_poly.type
_entity_poly.pdbx_seq_one_letter_code
_entity_poly.pdbx_strand_id
1 'polypeptide(L)'
;MNITNTHTTNYDNECSSQIQSNMNKKIYDRNIPSYLLQPYINVRPVSTKYSFFPIVDPRAPINVPMDQYPSYSTSKVFYPGNNTAPFSGYMQNVNTESELRNQIYALQKCPQSEYVPSSKSDLYQYNMILNSNITQSNTVKQSFPYLFKEENFDNFNPNKDNLGNKTFNNCTRVEIRSMNTPCP
;
A
#
# COMPACT_ATOMS: atom_id res chain seq x y z
N MET A 1 10.39 -19.88 8.00
CA MET A 1 10.89 -19.11 6.85
C MET A 1 11.55 -17.86 7.39
N ASN A 2 12.88 -17.77 7.28
CA ASN A 2 13.62 -16.59 7.74
C ASN A 2 13.36 -15.45 6.76
N ILE A 3 12.62 -14.43 7.21
CA ILE A 3 12.51 -13.16 6.49
C ILE A 3 13.80 -12.39 6.81
N THR A 4 14.79 -12.49 5.95
CA THR A 4 15.97 -11.62 6.01
C THR A 4 15.56 -10.22 5.60
N ASN A 5 15.17 -9.40 6.58
CA ASN A 5 14.95 -7.97 6.41
C ASN A 5 16.30 -7.29 6.18
N THR A 6 16.80 -7.35 4.95
CA THR A 6 17.93 -6.55 4.48
C THR A 6 17.41 -5.48 3.53
N HIS A 7 16.65 -4.52 4.05
CA HIS A 7 16.29 -3.32 3.29
C HIS A 7 16.78 -2.06 4.01
N THR A 8 18.10 -1.96 4.12
CA THR A 8 18.79 -0.66 4.24
C THR A 8 19.01 -0.14 2.82
N THR A 9 18.01 0.51 2.23
CA THR A 9 18.18 1.20 0.95
C THR A 9 18.98 2.47 1.19
N ASN A 10 20.29 2.39 0.94
CA ASN A 10 21.19 3.53 0.93
C ASN A 10 20.95 4.29 -0.38
N TYR A 11 19.88 5.09 -0.43
CA TYR A 11 19.46 5.84 -1.62
C TYR A 11 20.51 6.85 -2.11
N ASP A 12 21.52 7.14 -1.29
CA ASP A 12 22.52 8.16 -1.54
C ASP A 12 23.53 7.79 -2.66
N ASN A 13 23.52 6.54 -3.16
CA ASN A 13 24.48 6.05 -4.17
C ASN A 13 23.83 5.37 -5.40
N GLU A 14 22.51 5.47 -5.60
CA GLU A 14 21.85 4.85 -6.76
C GLU A 14 21.83 5.77 -7.99
N CYS A 15 22.11 5.21 -9.17
CA CYS A 15 21.93 5.92 -10.45
C CYS A 15 20.43 6.12 -10.73
N SER A 16 20.06 7.19 -11.45
CA SER A 16 18.66 7.48 -11.83
C SER A 16 17.92 6.28 -12.46
N SER A 17 18.62 5.48 -13.28
CA SER A 17 18.06 4.26 -13.87
C SER A 17 17.73 3.17 -12.84
N GLN A 18 18.55 3.03 -11.80
CA GLN A 18 18.32 2.09 -10.70
C GLN A 18 17.15 2.54 -9.83
N ILE A 19 17.06 3.84 -9.53
CA ILE A 19 15.93 4.42 -8.79
C ILE A 19 14.62 4.17 -9.54
N GLN A 20 14.60 4.41 -10.86
CA GLN A 20 13.42 4.17 -11.69
C GLN A 20 13.05 2.68 -11.72
N SER A 21 14.01 1.78 -11.86
CA SER A 21 13.78 0.33 -11.81
C SER A 21 13.22 -0.12 -10.45
N ASN A 22 13.80 0.37 -9.35
CA ASN A 22 13.34 0.11 -8.00
C ASN A 22 11.92 0.63 -7.77
N MET A 23 11.62 1.83 -8.25
CA MET A 23 10.28 2.42 -8.17
C MET A 23 9.27 1.60 -8.96
N ASN A 24 9.60 1.20 -10.20
CA ASN A 24 8.75 0.36 -11.04
C ASN A 24 8.48 -0.99 -10.37
N LYS A 25 9.50 -1.63 -9.78
CA LYS A 25 9.34 -2.89 -9.05
C LYS A 25 8.39 -2.73 -7.86
N LYS A 26 8.57 -1.68 -7.05
CA LYS A 26 7.69 -1.41 -5.90
C LYS A 26 6.24 -1.13 -6.34
N ILE A 27 6.04 -0.42 -7.44
CA ILE A 27 4.70 -0.18 -7.99
C ILE A 27 4.08 -1.49 -8.47
N TYR A 28 4.87 -2.36 -9.11
CA TYR A 28 4.42 -3.66 -9.56
C TYR A 28 4.04 -4.59 -8.40
N ASP A 29 4.87 -4.66 -7.36
CA ASP A 29 4.66 -5.51 -6.18
C ASP A 29 3.35 -5.15 -5.45
N ARG A 30 2.90 -3.88 -5.51
CA ARG A 30 1.61 -3.44 -4.94
C ARG A 30 0.40 -4.06 -5.65
N ASN A 31 0.55 -4.53 -6.87
CA ASN A 31 -0.52 -5.18 -7.63
C ASN A 31 -0.59 -6.69 -7.39
N ILE A 32 0.34 -7.23 -6.59
CA ILE A 32 0.43 -8.65 -6.29
C ILE A 32 -0.13 -8.89 -4.89
N PRO A 33 -1.06 -9.86 -4.71
CA PRO A 33 -1.53 -10.22 -3.38
C PRO A 33 -0.38 -10.82 -2.56
N SER A 34 -0.40 -10.59 -1.25
CA SER A 34 0.65 -11.07 -0.34
C SER A 34 0.68 -12.60 -0.21
N TYR A 35 -0.43 -13.29 -0.51
CA TYR A 35 -0.52 -14.74 -0.59
C TYR A 35 -1.28 -15.17 -1.85
N LEU A 36 -1.00 -16.39 -2.31
CA LEU A 36 -1.76 -17.02 -3.39
C LEU A 36 -3.21 -17.21 -2.97
N LEU A 37 -4.14 -16.74 -3.81
CA LEU A 37 -5.57 -16.81 -3.59
C LEU A 37 -6.15 -18.05 -4.26
N GLN A 38 -7.23 -18.58 -3.69
CA GLN A 38 -7.97 -19.68 -4.30
C GLN A 38 -8.53 -19.25 -5.68
N PRO A 39 -8.30 -20.03 -6.74
CA PRO A 39 -8.84 -19.73 -8.05
C PRO A 39 -10.35 -19.99 -8.10
N TYR A 40 -11.07 -19.20 -8.91
CA TYR A 40 -12.46 -19.47 -9.24
C TYR A 40 -12.52 -20.54 -10.34
N ILE A 41 -13.06 -21.71 -9.99
CA ILE A 41 -13.24 -22.81 -10.94
C ILE A 41 -14.58 -22.64 -11.66
N ASN A 42 -14.56 -22.61 -12.99
CA ASN A 42 -15.76 -22.68 -13.81
C ASN A 42 -15.87 -24.05 -14.49
N VAL A 43 -16.97 -24.75 -14.27
CA VAL A 43 -17.25 -25.99 -15.01
C VAL A 43 -17.83 -25.64 -16.38
N ARG A 44 -17.22 -26.15 -17.45
CA ARG A 44 -17.78 -25.98 -18.80
C ARG A 44 -19.00 -26.90 -18.94
N PRO A 45 -20.12 -26.43 -19.53
CA PRO A 45 -21.26 -27.30 -19.81
C PRO A 45 -20.89 -28.33 -20.87
N VAL A 46 -21.50 -29.51 -20.76
CA VAL A 46 -21.35 -30.64 -21.70
C VAL A 46 -22.68 -30.86 -22.41
N SER A 47 -22.63 -31.31 -23.67
CA SER A 47 -23.84 -31.54 -24.46
C SER A 47 -24.65 -32.71 -23.89
N THR A 48 -25.95 -32.49 -23.68
CA THR A 48 -26.92 -33.51 -23.23
C THR A 48 -27.84 -34.00 -24.35
N LYS A 49 -27.60 -33.56 -25.60
CA LYS A 49 -28.52 -33.73 -26.75
C LYS A 49 -28.94 -35.19 -27.02
N TYR A 50 -28.11 -36.16 -26.64
CA TYR A 50 -28.39 -37.59 -26.83
C TYR A 50 -28.24 -38.40 -25.53
N SER A 51 -28.29 -37.73 -24.37
CA SER A 51 -28.14 -38.37 -23.07
C SER A 51 -29.53 -38.73 -22.52
N PHE A 52 -29.90 -40.00 -22.61
CA PHE A 52 -31.12 -40.51 -21.97
C PHE A 52 -30.77 -41.00 -20.57
N PHE A 53 -31.28 -40.32 -19.54
CA PHE A 53 -30.89 -40.52 -18.13
C PHE A 53 -29.35 -40.54 -17.95
N PRO A 54 -28.68 -39.37 -17.86
CA PRO A 54 -27.23 -39.31 -17.75
C PRO A 54 -26.75 -39.91 -16.42
N ILE A 55 -26.55 -41.23 -16.41
CA ILE A 55 -25.99 -41.99 -15.30
C ILE A 55 -24.47 -41.80 -15.26
N VAL A 56 -23.85 -41.46 -16.39
CA VAL A 56 -22.40 -41.28 -16.54
C VAL A 56 -22.10 -39.84 -16.95
N ASP A 57 -21.16 -39.20 -16.25
CA ASP A 57 -20.66 -37.87 -16.59
C ASP A 57 -19.80 -37.96 -17.89
N PRO A 58 -20.17 -37.27 -18.98
CA PRO A 58 -19.40 -37.30 -20.23
C PRO A 58 -18.13 -36.43 -20.17
N ARG A 59 -17.82 -35.79 -19.04
CA ARG A 59 -16.60 -35.00 -18.88
C ARG A 59 -15.35 -35.87 -19.00
N ALA A 60 -14.31 -35.31 -19.60
CA ALA A 60 -13.00 -35.94 -19.63
C ALA A 60 -12.45 -36.11 -18.20
N PRO A 61 -11.82 -37.25 -17.89
CA PRO A 61 -11.20 -37.46 -16.59
C PRO A 61 -10.06 -36.47 -16.38
N ILE A 62 -9.89 -36.05 -15.12
CA ILE A 62 -8.88 -35.08 -14.72
C ILE A 62 -7.52 -35.79 -14.60
N ASN A 63 -6.48 -35.23 -15.21
CA ASN A 63 -5.11 -35.76 -15.13
C ASN A 63 -4.22 -35.04 -14.07
N VAL A 64 -4.69 -33.92 -13.53
CA VAL A 64 -3.91 -33.08 -12.60
C VAL A 64 -4.70 -32.91 -11.29
N PRO A 65 -4.10 -33.19 -10.12
CA PRO A 65 -4.76 -32.98 -8.84
C PRO A 65 -5.04 -31.48 -8.60
N MET A 66 -6.09 -31.19 -7.86
CA MET A 66 -6.44 -29.81 -7.50
C MET A 66 -5.59 -29.34 -6.32
N ASP A 67 -4.92 -28.21 -6.49
CA ASP A 67 -4.16 -27.55 -5.43
C ASP A 67 -5.10 -27.02 -4.33
N GLN A 68 -4.73 -27.27 -3.07
CA GLN A 68 -5.46 -26.78 -1.90
C GLN A 68 -4.87 -25.44 -1.45
N TYR A 69 -5.68 -24.39 -1.50
CA TYR A 69 -5.29 -23.05 -1.09
C TYR A 69 -5.82 -22.72 0.31
N PRO A 70 -5.09 -21.92 1.11
CA PRO A 70 -5.62 -21.43 2.36
C PRO A 70 -6.81 -20.51 2.11
N SER A 71 -7.64 -20.46 3.12
CA SER A 71 -8.80 -19.60 3.15
C SER A 71 -8.44 -18.12 3.21
N TYR A 72 -9.14 -17.29 2.42
CA TYR A 72 -8.87 -15.85 2.40
C TYR A 72 -9.30 -15.20 3.72
N SER A 73 -8.44 -14.34 4.26
CA SER A 73 -8.73 -13.53 5.44
C SER A 73 -8.09 -12.16 5.31
N THR A 74 -8.89 -11.11 5.51
CA THR A 74 -8.47 -9.71 5.37
C THR A 74 -7.38 -9.31 6.38
N SER A 75 -7.31 -9.97 7.54
CA SER A 75 -6.29 -9.71 8.56
C SER A 75 -4.91 -10.28 8.21
N LYS A 76 -4.84 -11.26 7.31
CA LYS A 76 -3.59 -11.97 6.95
C LYS A 76 -3.14 -11.70 5.51
N VAL A 77 -4.08 -11.45 4.61
CA VAL A 77 -3.82 -11.36 3.18
C VAL A 77 -4.26 -10.01 2.64
N PHE A 78 -3.29 -9.19 2.28
CA PHE A 78 -3.53 -8.00 1.46
C PHE A 78 -3.86 -8.41 0.02
N TYR A 79 -5.03 -7.97 -0.46
CA TYR A 79 -5.53 -8.20 -1.80
C TYR A 79 -5.75 -6.85 -2.51
N PRO A 80 -4.87 -6.44 -3.44
CA PRO A 80 -4.97 -5.16 -4.15
C PRO A 80 -5.91 -5.19 -5.35
N GLY A 81 -6.69 -6.26 -5.52
CA GLY A 81 -7.50 -6.50 -6.71
C GLY A 81 -8.79 -5.68 -6.74
N ASN A 82 -9.90 -6.35 -7.05
CA ASN A 82 -11.21 -5.72 -7.18
C ASN A 82 -11.87 -5.46 -5.81
N ASN A 83 -13.02 -4.77 -5.84
CA ASN A 83 -13.84 -4.50 -4.66
C ASN A 83 -14.46 -5.76 -4.02
N THR A 84 -14.41 -6.91 -4.70
CA THR A 84 -14.98 -8.18 -4.24
C THR A 84 -13.88 -9.16 -3.89
N ALA A 85 -13.60 -9.29 -2.59
CA ALA A 85 -12.68 -10.28 -2.06
C ALA A 85 -13.02 -11.72 -2.53
N PRO A 86 -12.05 -12.66 -2.51
CA PRO A 86 -12.30 -14.07 -2.78
C PRO A 86 -13.47 -14.63 -1.97
N PHE A 87 -14.34 -15.40 -2.62
CA PHE A 87 -15.54 -15.98 -2.01
C PHE A 87 -15.23 -16.80 -0.75
N SER A 88 -14.06 -17.45 -0.69
CA SER A 88 -13.67 -18.26 0.47
C SER A 88 -13.67 -17.47 1.78
N GLY A 89 -13.30 -16.18 1.76
CA GLY A 89 -13.33 -15.33 2.94
C GLY A 89 -14.75 -14.99 3.38
N TYR A 90 -15.65 -14.73 2.44
CA TYR A 90 -17.08 -14.53 2.73
C TYR A 90 -17.70 -15.82 3.30
N MET A 91 -17.44 -16.96 2.66
CA MET A 91 -17.99 -18.26 3.06
C MET A 91 -17.64 -18.65 4.51
N GLN A 92 -16.46 -18.28 4.99
CA GLN A 92 -16.07 -18.54 6.38
C GLN A 92 -16.68 -17.59 7.39
N ASN A 93 -17.05 -16.39 6.95
CA ASN A 93 -17.45 -15.29 7.80
C ASN A 93 -18.92 -14.89 7.50
N VAL A 94 -19.75 -15.84 7.06
CA VAL A 94 -21.16 -15.57 6.67
C VAL A 94 -21.93 -14.94 7.82
N ASN A 95 -21.74 -15.41 9.06
CA ASN A 95 -22.43 -14.86 10.22
C ASN A 95 -22.04 -13.40 10.47
N THR A 96 -20.74 -13.10 10.48
CA THR A 96 -20.27 -11.73 10.70
C THR A 96 -20.68 -10.82 9.54
N GLU A 97 -20.63 -11.30 8.29
CA GLU A 97 -21.13 -10.55 7.13
C GLU A 97 -22.64 -10.28 7.22
N SER A 98 -23.41 -11.24 7.74
CA SER A 98 -24.85 -11.09 7.95
C SER A 98 -25.15 -10.06 9.06
N GLU A 99 -24.36 -10.05 10.12
CA GLU A 99 -24.39 -9.03 11.18
C GLU A 99 -24.05 -7.64 10.63
N LEU A 100 -22.93 -7.52 9.90
CA LEU A 100 -22.46 -6.27 9.29
C LEU A 100 -23.45 -5.72 8.25
N ARG A 101 -24.13 -6.61 7.49
CA ARG A 101 -25.20 -6.26 6.55
C ARG A 101 -26.56 -6.07 7.20
N ASN A 102 -26.64 -6.17 8.53
CA ASN A 102 -27.86 -6.00 9.29
C ASN A 102 -29.00 -6.95 8.87
N GLN A 103 -28.67 -8.16 8.41
CA GLN A 103 -29.66 -9.12 7.88
C GLN A 103 -30.35 -9.92 8.99
N ILE A 104 -29.71 -10.03 10.15
CA ILE A 104 -30.22 -10.83 11.28
C ILE A 104 -31.18 -10.04 12.18
N TYR A 105 -31.16 -8.70 12.11
CA TYR A 105 -31.96 -7.83 12.97
C TYR A 105 -33.28 -7.48 12.30
N ALA A 106 -34.37 -7.51 13.07
CA ALA A 106 -35.67 -7.06 12.57
C ALA A 106 -35.68 -5.54 12.36
N LEU A 107 -36.39 -5.06 11.34
CA LEU A 107 -36.56 -3.63 11.07
C LEU A 107 -37.33 -2.96 12.23
N GLN A 108 -36.60 -2.31 13.13
CA GLN A 108 -37.17 -1.62 14.29
C GLN A 108 -36.48 -0.26 14.47
N LYS A 109 -37.21 0.74 15.00
CA LYS A 109 -36.63 2.06 15.33
C LYS A 109 -35.95 2.03 16.70
N CYS A 110 -34.92 1.21 16.85
CA CYS A 110 -34.14 1.10 18.08
C CYS A 110 -32.63 1.00 17.76
N PRO A 111 -31.74 1.46 18.65
CA PRO A 111 -30.29 1.42 18.41
C PRO A 111 -29.74 -0.01 18.28
N GLN A 112 -30.48 -1.04 18.71
CA GLN A 112 -30.11 -2.44 18.50
C GLN A 112 -30.38 -2.93 17.06
N SER A 113 -31.07 -2.14 16.24
CA SER A 113 -31.42 -2.51 14.85
C SER A 113 -30.31 -2.20 13.85
N GLU A 114 -29.16 -1.70 14.28
CA GLU A 114 -28.02 -1.39 13.41
C GLU A 114 -26.73 -1.96 14.03
N TYR A 115 -25.82 -2.45 13.20
CA TYR A 115 -24.51 -2.88 13.67
C TYR A 115 -23.65 -1.65 14.02
N VAL A 116 -23.33 -1.50 15.31
CA VAL A 116 -22.41 -0.48 15.80
C VAL A 116 -21.14 -1.17 16.30
N PRO A 117 -19.94 -0.84 15.74
CA PRO A 117 -18.71 -1.44 16.20
C PRO A 117 -18.42 -1.07 17.65
N SER A 118 -17.73 -1.97 18.37
CA SER A 118 -17.31 -1.71 19.74
C SER A 118 -16.41 -0.47 19.82
N SER A 119 -16.51 0.32 20.88
CA SER A 119 -15.64 1.47 21.15
C SER A 119 -14.15 1.10 21.29
N LYS A 120 -13.85 -0.19 21.54
CA LYS A 120 -12.49 -0.75 21.57
C LYS A 120 -11.99 -1.22 20.20
N SER A 121 -12.80 -1.13 19.15
CA SER A 121 -12.41 -1.51 17.79
C SER A 121 -11.42 -0.51 17.21
N ASP A 122 -10.62 -0.94 16.24
CA ASP A 122 -9.62 -0.09 15.56
C ASP A 122 -10.21 1.15 14.88
N LEU A 123 -11.53 1.16 14.61
CA LEU A 123 -12.22 2.32 14.04
C LEU A 123 -12.27 3.50 15.02
N TYR A 124 -12.45 3.21 16.31
CA TYR A 124 -12.58 4.24 17.36
C TYR A 124 -11.31 4.35 18.22
N GLN A 125 -10.69 3.22 18.51
CA GLN A 125 -9.47 3.17 19.29
C GLN A 125 -8.29 3.02 18.35
N TYR A 126 -7.65 4.14 18.06
CA TYR A 126 -6.42 4.15 17.29
C TYR A 126 -5.24 3.70 18.17
N ASN A 127 -5.04 2.39 18.23
CA ASN A 127 -3.82 1.81 18.78
C ASN A 127 -2.71 1.85 17.73
N MET A 128 -2.30 3.04 17.27
CA MET A 128 -0.92 3.10 16.83
C MET A 128 -0.08 2.78 18.04
N ILE A 129 0.66 1.69 17.96
CA ILE A 129 1.82 1.48 18.80
C ILE A 129 2.78 2.61 18.42
N LEU A 130 2.53 3.81 18.94
CA LEU A 130 3.60 4.72 19.28
C LEU A 130 4.46 3.87 20.18
N ASN A 131 5.60 3.47 19.64
CA ASN A 131 6.67 2.82 20.36
C ASN A 131 7.25 3.76 21.43
N SER A 132 6.40 4.28 22.33
CA SER A 132 6.77 5.10 23.47
C SER A 132 7.47 4.29 24.55
N ASN A 133 7.40 2.96 24.46
CA ASN A 133 8.11 1.99 25.28
C ASN A 133 9.09 1.11 24.47
N ILE A 134 9.62 1.59 23.33
CA ILE A 134 10.84 1.00 22.79
C ILE A 134 12.02 1.65 23.48
N THR A 135 12.59 0.93 24.43
CA THR A 135 14.01 1.03 24.78
C THR A 135 14.84 0.83 23.52
N GLN A 136 15.15 1.90 22.77
CA GLN A 136 16.24 2.10 21.78
C GLN A 136 16.65 1.00 20.75
N SER A 137 16.11 -0.22 20.75
CA SER A 137 16.66 -1.38 20.02
C SER A 137 15.73 -2.01 18.99
N ASN A 138 14.43 -1.70 19.00
CA ASN A 138 13.45 -2.21 18.02
C ASN A 138 12.81 -1.09 17.20
N THR A 139 13.52 0.02 16.99
CA THR A 139 13.09 1.03 16.02
C THR A 139 13.17 0.39 14.64
N VAL A 140 12.01 0.11 14.02
CA VAL A 140 11.95 -0.01 12.57
C VAL A 140 12.43 1.33 12.05
N LYS A 141 13.72 1.39 11.68
CA LYS A 141 14.35 2.60 11.19
C LYS A 141 13.58 2.99 9.93
N GLN A 142 12.89 4.13 9.98
CA GLN A 142 12.22 4.68 8.81
C GLN A 142 13.24 4.69 7.66
N SER A 143 12.97 3.91 6.61
CA SER A 143 13.92 3.68 5.52
C SER A 143 14.23 4.97 4.76
N PHE A 144 13.37 5.97 4.89
CA PHE A 144 13.49 7.28 4.27
C PHE A 144 13.82 8.35 5.33
N PRO A 145 15.10 8.64 5.60
CA PRO A 145 15.51 9.57 6.66
C PRO A 145 14.95 11.00 6.47
N TYR A 146 14.63 11.36 5.22
CA TYR A 146 14.12 12.68 4.84
C TYR A 146 12.58 12.80 4.85
N LEU A 147 11.82 11.71 5.03
CA LEU A 147 10.36 11.72 4.87
C LEU A 147 9.65 12.67 5.85
N PHE A 148 10.22 12.85 7.04
CA PHE A 148 9.71 13.74 8.08
C PHE A 148 10.72 14.84 8.44
N LYS A 149 11.76 15.02 7.63
CA LYS A 149 12.73 16.09 7.85
C LYS A 149 12.14 17.36 7.25
N GLU A 150 11.92 18.35 8.09
CA GLU A 150 11.66 19.71 7.63
C GLU A 150 13.00 20.32 7.20
N GLU A 151 13.16 20.56 5.90
CA GLU A 151 14.31 21.29 5.37
C GLU A 151 14.10 22.78 5.63
N ASN A 152 14.91 23.35 6.53
CA ASN A 152 15.02 24.79 6.66
C ASN A 152 16.17 25.26 5.76
N PHE A 153 15.87 26.13 4.81
CA PHE A 153 16.90 26.82 4.05
C PHE A 153 17.47 27.93 4.93
N ASP A 154 18.80 28.00 5.02
CA ASP A 154 19.44 29.18 5.60
C ASP A 154 19.05 30.43 4.79
N ASN A 155 19.07 31.60 5.46
CA ASN A 155 18.86 32.88 4.78
C ASN A 155 19.89 33.03 3.64
N PHE A 156 19.44 32.84 2.40
CA PHE A 156 20.28 33.00 1.22
C PHE A 156 20.10 34.41 0.66
N ASN A 157 21.13 35.25 0.82
CA ASN A 157 21.20 36.52 0.10
C ASN A 157 21.84 36.28 -1.28
N PRO A 158 21.08 36.34 -2.39
CA PRO A 158 21.65 36.20 -3.74
C PRO A 158 22.57 37.37 -4.12
N ASN A 159 22.48 38.51 -3.41
CA ASN A 159 23.27 39.70 -3.65
C ASN A 159 24.28 39.93 -2.51
N LYS A 160 25.31 39.07 -2.43
CA LYS A 160 26.36 39.17 -1.40
C LYS A 160 27.06 40.53 -1.39
N ASP A 161 27.23 41.12 -2.57
CA ASP A 161 27.99 42.34 -2.78
C ASP A 161 27.11 43.61 -2.76
N ASN A 162 25.81 43.48 -2.43
CA ASN A 162 24.81 44.57 -2.39
C ASN A 162 24.85 45.47 -3.65
N LEU A 163 24.99 44.86 -4.82
CA LEU A 163 25.02 45.53 -6.12
C LEU A 163 23.62 45.95 -6.57
N GLY A 164 23.57 47.02 -7.36
CA GLY A 164 22.35 47.41 -8.06
C GLY A 164 21.27 48.08 -7.23
N ASN A 165 21.66 48.92 -6.29
CA ASN A 165 20.74 49.68 -5.44
C ASN A 165 20.14 50.93 -6.12
N LYS A 166 20.43 51.16 -7.41
CA LYS A 166 19.99 52.36 -8.14
C LYS A 166 18.65 52.12 -8.85
N THR A 167 17.76 53.11 -8.78
CA THR A 167 16.44 53.11 -9.44
C THR A 167 16.51 53.13 -10.97
N PHE A 168 17.54 53.77 -11.54
CA PHE A 168 17.81 53.79 -12.97
C PHE A 168 19.30 53.52 -13.26
N ASN A 169 19.62 52.99 -14.44
CA ASN A 169 20.98 52.67 -14.89
C ASN A 169 21.77 51.69 -13.98
N ASN A 170 21.07 50.66 -13.50
CA ASN A 170 21.64 49.57 -12.72
C ASN A 170 22.39 48.56 -13.63
N CYS A 171 23.58 48.93 -14.10
CA CYS A 171 24.43 48.03 -14.87
C CYS A 171 25.44 47.34 -13.93
N THR A 172 25.07 46.16 -13.43
CA THR A 172 25.90 45.35 -12.52
C THR A 172 27.29 45.05 -13.08
N ARG A 173 27.44 44.88 -14.41
CA ARG A 173 28.74 44.70 -15.08
C ARG A 173 29.71 45.87 -14.89
N VAL A 174 29.19 47.10 -14.81
CA VAL A 174 30.00 48.30 -14.57
C VAL A 174 30.29 48.45 -13.08
N GLU A 175 29.30 48.18 -12.21
CA GLU A 175 29.47 48.27 -10.76
C GLU A 175 30.51 47.27 -10.23
N ILE A 176 30.52 46.03 -10.75
CA ILE A 176 31.55 45.01 -10.43
C ILE A 176 32.95 45.48 -10.83
N ARG A 177 33.08 46.18 -11.96
CA ARG A 177 34.38 46.71 -12.44
C ARG A 177 34.95 47.80 -11.51
N SER A 178 34.08 48.50 -10.78
CA SER A 178 34.47 49.54 -9.83
C SER A 178 34.78 49.02 -8.43
N MET A 179 34.49 47.74 -8.15
CA MET A 179 34.83 47.12 -6.86
C MET A 179 36.32 46.80 -6.82
N ASN A 180 37.09 47.55 -6.03
CA ASN A 180 38.50 47.27 -5.73
C ASN A 180 38.64 46.16 -4.68
N THR A 181 38.03 45.01 -4.91
CA THR A 181 38.34 43.81 -4.12
C THR A 181 39.53 43.12 -4.79
N PRO A 182 40.70 43.00 -4.12
CA PRO A 182 41.75 42.14 -4.65
C PRO A 182 41.20 40.72 -4.75
N CYS A 183 41.52 40.05 -5.85
CA CYS A 183 41.15 38.64 -6.04
C CYS A 183 41.70 37.82 -4.87
N PRO A 184 40.98 36.80 -4.36
CA PRO A 184 41.64 35.72 -3.64
C PRO A 184 42.65 35.01 -4.56
#